data_AF-A0A7X4LQ45-F1
#
_entry.id   AF-A0A7X4LQ45-F1
#
_cell.length_a   1.000
_cell.length_b   1.000
_cell.length_c   1.000
_cell.angle_alpha   90.00
_cell.angle_beta   90.00
_cell.angle_gamma   90.00
#
_symmetry.space_group_name_H-M   'P 1'
#
loop_
_entity.id
_entity.type
_entity.pdbx_description
1 polymer ?
#
loop_
_entity_poly.entity_id
_entity_poly.type
_entity_poly.pdbx_seq_one_letter_code
_entity_poly.pdbx_strand_id
1 'polypeptide(L)'
;MATPQRIKIPRTIDSKVIDCFKKIGEDHTLNNFNVNALTDVAINNIDLFNGENEELESLLKYNSSLINNCSGKIGGLQIVYYRGGQDVQNKSAIFDEVLLTWNSQQGGVSNIDRLDIVNIINCELNAIEPGEDIDSGLYKEQSQLISIHNATLQRLEKLNEDLIKQSSNFRDGLEKRFDERSDELNKNIDEKRDKLEQEYKQKNDNLNKKEQAFSERLSAFDDRDNTHVRREIRDRMLDDVKARIEKFGVSASTEGKRRPVFWGIILLIAVITILLAYTIFEISFDPQINNSGNSSIIYWLWAKISIMTLALFGTILYYIKWQNRWAEQYANTEFQLQQFYIDVNRANWVIESCLEWRKETESEIPHILLESMTKNLFESNVEELEKVIHPSDELASALLGSASKLKMKVGDNEIEFDKPAKIKSKKVSSN
;
A
#
# COMPACT_ATOMS: atom_id res chain seq x y z
N MET A 1 24.27 -91.14 -47.23
CA MET A 1 23.04 -90.40 -47.58
C MET A 1 22.44 -89.89 -46.28
N ALA A 2 22.30 -88.58 -46.10
CA ALA A 2 21.71 -88.00 -44.90
C ALA A 2 20.18 -88.22 -44.92
N THR A 3 19.60 -88.63 -43.79
CA THR A 3 18.15 -88.74 -43.62
C THR A 3 17.51 -87.36 -43.62
N PRO A 4 16.46 -87.10 -44.43
CA PRO A 4 15.79 -85.81 -44.43
C PRO A 4 15.09 -85.58 -43.08
N GLN A 5 15.31 -84.42 -42.47
CA GLN A 5 14.57 -84.02 -41.26
C GLN A 5 13.24 -83.40 -41.68
N ARG A 6 12.16 -83.74 -40.97
CA ARG A 6 10.80 -83.29 -41.27
C ARG A 6 10.24 -82.52 -40.10
N ILE A 7 9.76 -81.32 -40.36
CA ILE A 7 9.07 -80.47 -39.39
C ILE A 7 7.64 -80.32 -39.86
N LYS A 8 6.67 -80.65 -38.99
CA LYS A 8 5.25 -80.47 -39.26
C LYS A 8 4.81 -79.11 -38.73
N ILE A 9 4.08 -78.37 -39.55
CA ILE A 9 3.57 -77.03 -39.22
C ILE A 9 2.06 -77.02 -39.48
N PRO A 10 1.27 -76.26 -38.70
CA PRO A 10 -0.15 -76.08 -39.00
C PRO A 10 -0.30 -75.39 -40.35
N ARG A 11 -1.45 -75.56 -41.00
CA ARG A 11 -1.70 -74.93 -42.30
C ARG A 11 -1.52 -73.42 -42.22
N THR A 12 -0.55 -72.90 -42.98
CA THR A 12 -0.16 -71.48 -42.94
C THR A 12 -0.53 -70.76 -44.22
N ILE A 13 -0.74 -69.45 -44.09
CA ILE A 13 -1.05 -68.55 -45.20
C ILE A 13 0.26 -68.27 -45.97
N ASP A 14 0.15 -68.11 -47.29
CA ASP A 14 1.30 -67.94 -48.18
C ASP A 14 2.21 -66.76 -47.79
N SER A 15 1.65 -65.68 -47.24
CA SER A 15 2.39 -64.52 -46.73
C SER A 15 3.38 -64.90 -45.62
N LYS A 16 2.93 -65.66 -44.62
CA LYS A 16 3.78 -66.10 -43.50
C LYS A 16 4.90 -67.04 -43.95
N VAL A 17 4.62 -67.90 -44.92
CA VAL A 17 5.63 -68.80 -45.49
C VAL A 17 6.72 -67.97 -46.17
N ILE A 18 6.34 -67.03 -47.03
CA ILE A 18 7.28 -66.15 -47.73
C ILE A 18 8.06 -65.26 -46.74
N ASP A 19 7.41 -64.69 -45.72
CA ASP A 19 8.06 -63.85 -44.70
C ASP A 19 9.10 -64.65 -43.90
N CYS A 20 8.82 -65.92 -43.59
CA CYS A 20 9.80 -66.80 -42.95
C CYS A 20 11.03 -67.01 -43.85
N PHE A 21 10.85 -67.26 -45.15
CA PHE A 21 11.97 -67.39 -46.08
C PHE A 21 12.74 -66.08 -46.28
N LYS A 22 12.06 -64.92 -46.23
CA LYS A 22 12.72 -63.60 -46.22
C LYS A 22 13.62 -63.44 -45.00
N LYS A 23 13.11 -63.68 -43.78
CA LYS A 23 13.92 -63.59 -42.54
C LYS A 23 15.14 -64.51 -42.59
N ILE A 24 14.97 -65.75 -43.06
CA ILE A 24 16.08 -66.69 -43.23
C ILE A 24 17.12 -66.17 -44.24
N GLY A 25 16.68 -65.50 -45.30
CA GLY A 25 17.59 -64.93 -46.29
C GLY A 25 18.31 -63.67 -45.83
N GLU A 26 17.72 -62.86 -44.94
CA GLU A 26 18.36 -61.67 -44.35
C GLU A 26 19.59 -62.10 -43.53
N ASP A 27 19.44 -63.18 -42.76
CA ASP A 27 20.47 -63.65 -41.84
C ASP A 27 21.53 -64.53 -42.52
N HIS A 28 21.18 -65.29 -43.59
CA HIS A 28 22.04 -66.36 -44.12
C HIS A 28 22.26 -66.39 -45.63
N THR A 29 21.92 -65.33 -46.38
CA THR A 29 22.11 -65.22 -47.86
C THR A 29 21.53 -66.40 -48.65
N LEU A 30 20.25 -66.31 -48.99
CA LEU A 30 19.59 -67.26 -49.89
C LEU A 30 20.01 -67.01 -51.34
N ASN A 31 20.63 -68.01 -51.99
CA ASN A 31 21.10 -67.85 -53.37
C ASN A 31 19.99 -68.01 -54.40
N ASN A 32 19.10 -69.00 -54.21
CA ASN A 32 18.00 -69.28 -55.15
C ASN A 32 16.75 -69.66 -54.35
N PHE A 33 15.63 -68.96 -54.58
CA PHE A 33 14.31 -69.31 -54.05
C PHE A 33 13.34 -69.62 -55.20
N ASN A 34 12.66 -70.76 -55.12
CA ASN A 34 11.70 -71.21 -56.13
C ASN A 34 10.33 -71.44 -55.48
N VAL A 35 9.26 -71.03 -56.16
CA VAL A 35 7.87 -71.17 -55.70
C VAL A 35 7.04 -71.83 -56.79
N ASN A 36 6.32 -72.90 -56.44
CA ASN A 36 5.33 -73.53 -57.31
C ASN A 36 3.92 -73.32 -56.75
N ALA A 37 3.04 -72.70 -57.52
CA ALA A 37 1.64 -72.49 -57.18
C ALA A 37 0.74 -73.67 -57.63
N LEU A 38 -0.49 -73.72 -57.12
CA LEU A 38 -1.49 -74.79 -57.34
C LEU A 38 -1.94 -74.93 -58.81
N THR A 39 -1.60 -73.97 -59.68
CA THR A 39 -1.96 -73.92 -61.11
C THR A 39 -0.80 -74.29 -62.05
N ASP A 40 0.19 -75.06 -61.58
CA ASP A 40 1.43 -75.39 -62.30
C ASP A 40 2.26 -74.17 -62.76
N VAL A 41 2.03 -73.01 -62.14
CA VAL A 41 2.86 -71.82 -62.33
C VAL A 41 4.09 -71.96 -61.44
N ALA A 42 5.25 -72.10 -62.08
CA ALA A 42 6.55 -72.21 -61.44
C ALA A 42 7.32 -70.90 -61.58
N ILE A 43 7.50 -70.19 -60.46
CA ILE A 43 8.32 -68.98 -60.40
C ILE A 43 9.71 -69.39 -59.90
N ASN A 44 10.67 -69.37 -60.82
CA ASN A 44 12.03 -69.83 -60.55
C ASN A 44 12.97 -68.65 -60.30
N ASN A 45 13.92 -68.83 -59.38
CA ASN A 45 15.03 -67.92 -59.11
C ASN A 45 14.60 -66.50 -58.67
N ILE A 46 13.74 -66.44 -57.65
CA ILE A 46 13.25 -65.20 -57.04
C ILE A 46 14.33 -64.61 -56.12
N ASP A 47 14.78 -63.40 -56.42
CA ASP A 47 15.56 -62.59 -55.48
C ASP A 47 14.64 -62.00 -54.41
N LEU A 48 14.66 -62.59 -53.21
CA LEU A 48 13.78 -62.22 -52.09
C LEU A 48 13.98 -60.79 -51.55
N PHE A 49 15.11 -60.15 -51.90
CA PHE A 49 15.54 -58.86 -51.33
C PHE A 49 15.48 -57.67 -52.29
N ASN A 50 15.61 -57.89 -53.60
CA ASN A 50 15.88 -56.81 -54.56
C ASN A 50 14.99 -56.80 -55.83
N GLY A 51 13.87 -57.54 -55.86
CA GLY A 51 12.99 -57.56 -57.04
C GLY A 51 11.50 -57.59 -56.70
N GLU A 52 10.77 -56.54 -57.10
CA GLU A 52 9.31 -56.55 -57.27
C GLU A 52 8.97 -57.55 -58.39
N ASN A 53 8.88 -58.83 -58.06
CA ASN A 53 8.31 -59.82 -58.95
C ASN A 53 6.78 -59.67 -58.89
N GLU A 54 6.19 -59.04 -59.92
CA GLU A 54 4.74 -58.85 -60.06
C GLU A 54 3.95 -60.17 -59.87
N GLU A 55 4.56 -61.31 -60.20
CA GLU A 55 4.02 -62.66 -60.01
C GLU A 55 3.98 -63.10 -58.54
N LEU A 56 4.99 -62.74 -57.73
CA LEU A 56 5.02 -63.02 -56.29
C LEU A 56 4.03 -62.08 -55.56
N GLU A 57 3.98 -60.81 -55.94
CA GLU A 57 3.05 -59.84 -55.34
C GLU A 57 1.60 -60.16 -55.65
N SER A 58 1.29 -60.60 -56.87
CA SER A 58 -0.05 -61.05 -57.23
C SER A 58 -0.46 -62.30 -56.45
N LEU A 59 0.45 -63.26 -56.21
CA LEU A 59 0.20 -64.40 -55.30
C LEU A 59 -0.07 -63.94 -53.86
N LEU A 60 0.71 -63.00 -53.35
CA LEU A 60 0.56 -62.47 -51.99
C LEU A 60 -0.74 -61.65 -51.81
N LYS A 61 -1.19 -60.94 -52.85
CA LYS A 61 -2.38 -60.08 -52.82
C LYS A 61 -3.67 -60.84 -52.50
N TYR A 62 -3.76 -62.10 -52.90
CA TYR A 62 -4.97 -62.91 -52.66
C TYR A 62 -5.02 -63.53 -51.26
N ASN A 63 -3.95 -63.37 -50.45
CA ASN A 63 -3.82 -63.87 -49.07
C ASN A 63 -4.40 -65.29 -48.88
N SER A 64 -4.16 -66.14 -49.87
CA SER A 64 -4.77 -67.45 -50.04
C SER A 64 -3.75 -68.56 -49.77
N SER A 65 -4.15 -69.82 -49.96
CA SER A 65 -3.28 -70.99 -49.86
C SER A 65 -3.01 -71.59 -51.24
N LEU A 66 -2.35 -70.80 -52.10
CA LEU A 66 -2.04 -71.14 -53.48
C LEU A 66 -0.64 -71.74 -53.67
N ILE A 67 0.32 -71.50 -52.78
CA ILE A 67 1.65 -72.13 -52.85
C ILE A 67 1.56 -73.64 -52.58
N ASN A 68 1.93 -74.46 -53.55
CA ASN A 68 1.96 -75.92 -53.42
C ASN A 68 3.29 -76.40 -52.81
N ASN A 69 4.41 -75.86 -53.30
CA ASN A 69 5.70 -76.04 -52.65
C ASN A 69 6.60 -74.81 -52.87
N CYS A 70 7.53 -74.57 -51.95
CA CYS A 70 8.61 -73.62 -52.16
C CYS A 70 9.94 -74.19 -51.67
N SER A 71 11.03 -73.78 -52.28
CA SER A 71 12.35 -74.30 -51.93
C SER A 71 13.41 -73.21 -51.96
N GLY A 72 14.30 -73.25 -50.97
CA GLY A 72 15.46 -72.38 -50.86
C GLY A 72 16.72 -73.20 -50.59
N LYS A 73 17.86 -72.73 -51.11
CA LYS A 73 19.16 -73.38 -50.88
C LYS A 73 20.13 -72.40 -50.20
N ILE A 74 20.71 -72.83 -49.07
CA ILE A 74 21.68 -72.06 -48.28
C ILE A 74 22.89 -72.96 -48.03
N GLY A 75 24.04 -72.64 -48.64
CA GLY A 75 25.33 -73.25 -48.29
C GLY A 75 25.41 -74.79 -48.19
N GLY A 76 24.55 -75.53 -48.89
CA GLY A 76 24.47 -77.01 -48.82
C GLY A 76 23.21 -77.58 -48.15
N LEU A 77 22.44 -76.73 -47.47
CA LEU A 77 21.13 -77.02 -46.88
C LEU A 77 20.04 -76.68 -47.90
N GLN A 78 19.20 -77.66 -48.22
CA GLN A 78 18.00 -77.48 -49.01
C GLN A 78 16.79 -77.50 -48.08
N ILE A 79 16.04 -76.41 -48.06
CA ILE A 79 14.80 -76.25 -47.32
C ILE A 79 13.67 -76.33 -48.34
N VAL A 80 12.78 -77.31 -48.20
CA VAL A 80 11.61 -77.47 -49.08
C VAL A 80 10.35 -77.50 -48.23
N TYR A 81 9.46 -76.57 -48.48
CA TYR A 81 8.12 -76.56 -47.90
C TYR A 81 7.15 -77.24 -48.86
N TYR A 82 6.33 -78.15 -48.34
CA TYR A 82 5.27 -78.85 -49.04
C TYR A 82 3.93 -78.58 -48.37
N ARG A 83 2.97 -78.08 -49.14
CA ARG A 83 1.60 -77.94 -48.67
C ARG A 83 0.90 -79.29 -48.62
N GLY A 84 0.37 -79.64 -47.45
CA GLY A 84 -0.28 -80.93 -47.22
C GLY A 84 0.67 -82.14 -47.12
N GLY A 85 1.99 -81.92 -47.14
CA GLY A 85 3.00 -82.98 -47.04
C GLY A 85 3.57 -83.47 -48.37
N GLN A 86 4.64 -84.28 -48.27
CA GLN A 86 5.43 -84.72 -49.43
C GLN A 86 4.72 -85.79 -50.30
N ASP A 87 3.82 -86.59 -49.71
CA ASP A 87 3.16 -87.70 -50.40
C ASP A 87 2.02 -87.21 -51.31
N VAL A 88 2.19 -87.39 -52.62
CA VAL A 88 1.23 -86.94 -53.64
C VAL A 88 -0.13 -87.62 -53.48
N GLN A 89 -0.18 -88.83 -52.91
CA GLN A 89 -1.41 -89.60 -52.78
C GLN A 89 -2.22 -89.27 -51.52
N ASN A 90 -1.57 -88.74 -50.46
CA ASN A 90 -2.20 -88.49 -49.16
C ASN A 90 -1.83 -87.11 -48.61
N LYS A 91 -2.28 -86.05 -49.30
CA LYS A 91 -2.11 -84.68 -48.80
C LYS A 91 -3.03 -84.42 -47.61
N SER A 92 -2.44 -83.98 -46.51
CA SER A 92 -3.18 -83.64 -45.30
C SER A 92 -3.81 -82.25 -45.40
N ALA A 93 -5.09 -82.12 -45.05
CA ALA A 93 -5.79 -80.84 -45.13
C ALA A 93 -5.40 -79.85 -44.01
N ILE A 94 -4.71 -80.35 -42.97
CA ILE A 94 -4.53 -79.69 -41.67
C ILE A 94 -3.09 -79.21 -41.44
N PHE A 95 -2.09 -79.88 -42.01
CA PHE A 95 -0.68 -79.55 -41.81
C PHE A 95 0.10 -79.43 -43.11
N ASP A 96 1.12 -78.60 -43.07
CA ASP A 96 2.15 -78.48 -44.08
C ASP A 96 3.46 -79.09 -43.54
N GLU A 97 4.38 -79.47 -44.43
CA GLU A 97 5.65 -80.10 -44.04
C GLU A 97 6.84 -79.29 -44.57
N VAL A 98 7.80 -79.00 -43.70
CA VAL A 98 9.10 -78.47 -44.10
C VAL A 98 10.13 -79.58 -44.02
N LEU A 99 10.76 -79.85 -45.16
CA LEU A 99 11.76 -80.87 -45.34
C LEU A 99 13.14 -80.22 -45.46
N LEU A 100 14.02 -80.60 -44.54
CA LEU A 100 15.40 -80.14 -44.49
C LEU A 100 16.29 -81.28 -44.99
N THR A 101 16.90 -81.09 -46.16
CA THR A 101 17.89 -82.03 -46.72
C THR A 101 19.27 -81.40 -46.70
N TRP A 102 20.22 -82.09 -46.09
CA TRP A 102 21.60 -81.65 -46.01
C TRP A 102 22.50 -82.49 -46.93
N ASN A 103 23.28 -81.83 -47.78
CA ASN A 103 24.32 -82.49 -48.58
C ASN A 103 25.72 -82.11 -48.06
N SER A 104 26.42 -83.07 -47.44
CA SER A 104 27.73 -82.87 -46.83
C SER A 104 28.87 -82.61 -47.82
N GLN A 105 28.63 -82.69 -49.13
CA GLN A 105 29.66 -82.48 -50.16
C GLN A 105 29.70 -81.05 -50.74
N GLN A 106 28.69 -80.21 -50.48
CA GLN A 106 28.59 -78.86 -51.06
C GLN A 106 28.46 -77.79 -49.96
N GLY A 107 29.59 -77.39 -49.36
CA GLY A 107 29.66 -76.19 -48.52
C GLY A 107 29.24 -76.38 -47.07
N GLY A 108 29.90 -75.63 -46.17
CA GLY A 108 29.82 -75.78 -44.72
C GLY A 108 29.01 -74.67 -44.04
N VAL A 109 27.71 -74.91 -43.84
CA VAL A 109 26.92 -74.16 -42.87
C VAL A 109 27.30 -74.64 -41.46
N SER A 110 27.61 -73.70 -40.56
CA SER A 110 27.97 -74.00 -39.17
C SER A 110 26.83 -74.71 -38.46
N ASN A 111 27.13 -75.57 -37.47
CA ASN A 111 26.07 -76.21 -36.67
C ASN A 111 25.21 -75.17 -35.93
N ILE A 112 25.76 -73.99 -35.63
CA ILE A 112 25.05 -72.87 -35.00
C ILE A 112 24.03 -72.29 -35.97
N ASP A 113 24.45 -71.91 -37.18
CA ASP A 113 23.55 -71.41 -38.22
C ASP A 113 22.44 -72.41 -38.57
N ARG A 114 22.71 -73.72 -38.51
CA ARG A 114 21.67 -74.74 -38.70
C ARG A 114 20.61 -74.71 -37.59
N LEU A 115 21.04 -74.55 -36.34
CA LEU A 115 20.13 -74.43 -35.21
C LEU A 115 19.34 -73.13 -35.27
N ASP A 116 19.97 -72.04 -35.70
CA ASP A 116 19.31 -70.74 -35.85
C ASP A 116 18.25 -70.78 -36.96
N ILE A 117 18.55 -71.40 -38.11
CA ILE A 117 17.57 -71.59 -39.20
C ILE A 117 16.38 -72.45 -38.72
N VAL A 118 16.64 -73.53 -37.98
CA VAL A 118 15.57 -74.37 -37.41
C VAL A 118 14.75 -73.58 -36.39
N ASN A 119 15.40 -72.75 -35.56
CA ASN A 119 14.72 -71.90 -34.59
C ASN A 119 13.82 -70.85 -35.26
N ILE A 120 14.30 -70.19 -36.32
CA ILE A 120 13.52 -69.23 -37.10
C ILE A 120 12.29 -69.92 -37.72
N ILE A 121 12.48 -71.10 -38.33
CA ILE A 121 11.38 -71.90 -38.88
C ILE A 121 10.36 -72.26 -37.79
N ASN A 122 10.82 -72.69 -36.62
CA ASN A 122 9.95 -73.08 -35.51
C ASN A 122 9.17 -71.88 -34.95
N CYS A 123 9.81 -70.72 -34.80
CA CYS A 123 9.17 -69.49 -34.29
C CYS A 123 8.18 -68.88 -35.29
N GLU A 124 8.53 -68.77 -36.57
CA GLU A 124 7.71 -68.08 -37.57
C GLU A 124 6.57 -68.96 -38.09
N LEU A 125 6.86 -70.24 -38.39
CA LEU A 125 5.88 -71.18 -38.94
C LEU A 125 5.11 -71.96 -37.87
N ASN A 126 5.41 -71.72 -36.59
CA ASN A 126 4.75 -72.36 -35.43
C ASN A 126 4.82 -73.89 -35.55
N ALA A 127 6.04 -74.42 -35.65
CA ALA A 127 6.26 -75.86 -35.76
C ALA A 127 5.60 -76.63 -34.61
N ILE A 128 4.92 -77.70 -34.97
CA ILE A 128 4.35 -78.65 -34.02
C ILE A 128 5.44 -79.67 -33.74
N GLU A 129 5.93 -79.70 -32.51
CA GLU A 129 6.75 -80.83 -32.07
C GLU A 129 5.86 -82.08 -32.09
N PRO A 130 6.21 -83.13 -32.87
CA PRO A 130 5.56 -84.40 -32.69
C PRO A 130 5.97 -84.90 -31.30
N GLY A 131 5.07 -84.78 -30.33
CA GLY A 131 5.18 -85.58 -29.10
C GLY A 131 5.32 -87.04 -29.51
N GLU A 132 6.15 -87.79 -28.78
CA GLU A 132 6.33 -89.24 -28.96
C GLU A 132 4.98 -89.87 -29.32
N ASP A 133 4.91 -90.51 -30.49
CA ASP A 133 3.72 -91.21 -30.96
C ASP A 133 3.29 -92.21 -29.86
N ILE A 134 2.35 -91.82 -29.01
CA ILE A 134 1.68 -92.76 -28.10
C ILE A 134 0.82 -93.61 -29.01
N ASP A 135 1.32 -94.81 -29.30
CA ASP A 135 0.68 -95.89 -30.05
C ASP A 135 -0.56 -96.40 -29.30
N SER A 136 -1.57 -95.53 -29.21
CA SER A 136 -2.92 -95.83 -28.77
C SER A 136 -3.84 -95.54 -29.95
N GLY A 137 -4.64 -96.52 -30.33
CA GLY A 137 -5.41 -96.56 -31.58
C GLY A 137 -6.55 -95.54 -31.72
N LEU A 138 -6.30 -94.27 -31.38
CA LEU A 138 -7.11 -93.12 -31.73
C LEU A 138 -6.63 -92.55 -33.06
N TYR A 139 -7.59 -92.13 -33.90
CA TYR A 139 -7.33 -91.54 -35.21
C TYR A 139 -6.26 -90.44 -35.09
N LYS A 140 -5.19 -90.54 -35.89
CA LYS A 140 -4.00 -89.65 -35.87
C LYS A 140 -4.33 -88.15 -35.83
N GLU A 141 -5.50 -87.76 -36.33
CA GLU A 141 -6.00 -86.38 -36.35
C GLU A 141 -6.36 -85.82 -34.96
N GLN A 142 -6.83 -86.64 -34.00
CA GLN A 142 -7.23 -86.16 -32.67
C GLN A 142 -6.03 -85.80 -31.79
N SER A 143 -4.98 -86.62 -31.81
CA SER A 143 -3.73 -86.34 -31.10
C SER A 143 -3.08 -85.05 -31.63
N GLN A 144 -3.18 -84.83 -32.94
CA GLN A 144 -2.68 -83.61 -33.60
C GLN A 144 -3.47 -82.36 -33.23
N LEU A 145 -4.79 -82.46 -33.01
CA LEU A 145 -5.59 -81.32 -32.56
C LEU A 145 -5.20 -80.89 -31.14
N ILE A 146 -4.94 -81.86 -30.26
CA ILE A 146 -4.53 -81.59 -28.88
C ILE A 146 -3.17 -80.88 -28.82
N SER A 147 -2.20 -81.26 -29.66
CA SER A 147 -0.89 -80.57 -29.70
C SER A 147 -1.01 -79.13 -30.18
N ILE A 148 -1.89 -78.85 -31.16
CA ILE A 148 -2.21 -77.48 -31.59
C ILE A 148 -2.80 -76.67 -30.44
N HIS A 149 -3.77 -77.24 -29.73
CA HIS A 149 -4.41 -76.55 -28.61
C HIS A 149 -3.39 -76.19 -27.52
N ASN A 150 -2.55 -77.14 -27.12
CA ASN A 150 -1.51 -76.92 -26.11
C ASN A 150 -0.48 -75.87 -26.56
N ALA A 151 -0.06 -75.89 -27.84
CA ALA A 151 0.84 -74.87 -28.39
C ALA A 151 0.20 -73.47 -28.37
N THR A 152 -1.10 -73.36 -28.66
CA THR A 152 -1.81 -72.07 -28.58
C THR A 152 -1.94 -71.56 -27.15
N LEU A 153 -2.15 -72.46 -26.17
CA LEU A 153 -2.22 -72.10 -24.76
C LEU A 153 -0.87 -71.60 -24.23
N GLN A 154 0.22 -72.32 -24.50
CA GLN A 154 1.58 -71.90 -24.11
C GLN A 154 1.94 -70.53 -24.71
N ARG A 155 1.49 -70.25 -25.94
CA ARG A 155 1.68 -68.95 -26.57
C ARG A 155 0.89 -67.83 -25.89
N LEU A 156 -0.37 -68.10 -25.51
CA LEU A 156 -1.18 -67.14 -24.77
C LEU A 156 -0.58 -66.84 -23.40
N GLU A 157 -0.05 -67.87 -22.73
CA GLU A 157 0.68 -67.72 -21.47
C GLU A 157 1.92 -66.83 -21.63
N LYS A 158 2.74 -67.10 -22.64
CA LYS A 158 3.93 -66.29 -22.93
C LYS A 158 3.58 -64.84 -23.29
N LEU A 159 2.53 -64.62 -24.08
CA LEU A 159 2.08 -63.28 -24.43
C LEU A 159 1.56 -62.52 -23.19
N ASN A 160 0.79 -63.20 -22.33
CA ASN A 160 0.34 -62.62 -21.07
C ASN A 160 1.52 -62.28 -20.16
N GLU A 161 2.52 -63.16 -20.07
CA GLU A 161 3.75 -62.90 -19.30
C GLU A 161 4.50 -61.67 -19.84
N ASP A 162 4.69 -61.58 -21.15
CA ASP A 162 5.38 -60.45 -21.79
C ASP A 162 4.60 -59.14 -21.61
N LEU A 163 3.27 -59.18 -21.72
CA LEU A 163 2.40 -58.01 -21.49
C LEU A 163 2.48 -57.56 -20.03
N ILE A 164 2.45 -58.50 -19.08
CA ILE A 164 2.61 -58.20 -17.64
C ILE A 164 3.99 -57.57 -17.38
N LYS A 165 5.06 -58.13 -17.95
CA LYS A 165 6.42 -57.55 -17.81
C LYS A 165 6.50 -56.16 -18.41
N GLN A 166 5.97 -55.93 -19.61
CA GLN A 166 5.97 -54.61 -20.24
C GLN A 166 5.13 -53.60 -19.44
N SER A 167 3.97 -54.02 -18.94
CA SER A 167 3.10 -53.18 -18.10
C SER A 167 3.78 -52.81 -16.78
N SER A 168 4.47 -53.76 -16.14
CA SER A 168 5.26 -53.50 -14.92
C SER A 168 6.38 -52.51 -15.20
N ASN A 169 7.20 -52.76 -16.23
CA ASN A 169 8.31 -51.86 -16.59
C ASN A 169 7.82 -50.46 -16.95
N PHE A 170 6.67 -50.35 -17.62
CA PHE A 170 6.05 -49.08 -17.94
C PHE A 170 5.58 -48.35 -16.68
N ARG A 171 4.94 -49.05 -15.74
CA ARG A 171 4.52 -48.49 -14.46
C ARG A 171 5.71 -48.00 -13.65
N ASP A 172 6.74 -48.82 -13.50
CA ASP A 172 7.96 -48.46 -12.75
C ASP A 172 8.65 -47.23 -13.36
N GLY A 173 8.70 -47.15 -14.70
CA GLY A 173 9.26 -45.99 -15.39
C GLY A 173 8.43 -44.72 -15.22
N LEU A 174 7.11 -44.84 -15.15
CA LEU A 174 6.19 -43.72 -14.99
C LEU A 174 6.17 -43.21 -13.54
N GLU A 175 6.22 -44.12 -12.57
CA GLU A 175 6.30 -43.81 -11.14
C GLU A 175 7.61 -43.08 -10.82
N LYS A 176 8.76 -43.57 -11.32
CA LYS A 176 10.04 -42.85 -11.18
C LYS A 176 10.01 -41.44 -11.73
N ARG A 177 9.47 -41.24 -12.94
CA ARG A 177 9.35 -39.89 -13.54
C ARG A 177 8.41 -39.00 -12.74
N PHE A 178 7.35 -39.57 -12.18
CA PHE A 178 6.41 -38.83 -11.35
C PHE A 178 7.06 -38.40 -10.03
N ASP A 179 7.79 -39.31 -9.38
CA ASP A 179 8.54 -39.03 -8.16
C ASP A 179 9.61 -37.96 -8.40
N GLU A 180 10.42 -38.10 -9.45
CA GLU A 180 11.43 -37.10 -9.85
C GLU A 180 10.82 -35.73 -10.10
N ARG A 181 9.66 -35.69 -10.80
CA ARG A 181 8.95 -34.44 -11.09
C ARG A 181 8.34 -33.82 -9.84
N SER A 182 7.80 -34.65 -8.95
CA SER A 182 7.24 -34.22 -7.67
C SER A 182 8.34 -33.62 -6.80
N ASP A 183 9.50 -34.28 -6.71
CA ASP A 183 10.66 -33.79 -5.97
C ASP A 183 11.22 -32.50 -6.56
N GLU A 184 11.33 -32.40 -7.89
CA GLU A 184 11.75 -31.18 -8.58
C GLU A 184 10.77 -30.02 -8.31
N LEU A 185 9.46 -30.28 -8.34
CA LEU A 185 8.45 -29.27 -8.04
C LEU A 185 8.49 -28.82 -6.58
N ASN A 186 8.62 -29.76 -5.64
CA ASN A 186 8.72 -29.45 -4.22
C ASN A 186 9.96 -28.61 -3.92
N LYS A 187 11.13 -28.96 -4.47
CA LYS A 187 12.35 -28.15 -4.36
C LYS A 187 12.16 -26.75 -4.93
N ASN A 188 11.55 -26.61 -6.10
CA ASN A 188 11.27 -25.31 -6.70
C ASN A 188 10.30 -24.46 -5.87
N ILE A 189 9.32 -25.08 -5.22
CA ILE A 189 8.38 -24.39 -4.32
C ILE A 189 9.12 -23.90 -3.07
N ASP A 190 9.95 -24.74 -2.47
CA ASP A 190 10.71 -24.40 -1.27
C ASP A 190 11.74 -23.30 -1.56
N GLU A 191 12.48 -23.38 -2.66
CA GLU A 191 13.38 -22.29 -3.08
C GLU A 191 12.65 -20.96 -3.32
N LYS A 192 11.44 -21.02 -3.90
CA LYS A 192 10.62 -19.81 -4.10
C LYS A 192 10.14 -19.25 -2.78
N ARG A 193 9.72 -20.10 -1.83
CA ARG A 193 9.31 -19.69 -0.48
C ARG A 193 10.46 -19.01 0.25
N ASP A 194 11.65 -19.60 0.21
CA ASP A 194 12.84 -19.05 0.85
C ASP A 194 13.23 -17.68 0.28
N LYS A 195 13.22 -17.55 -1.06
CA LYS A 195 13.45 -16.26 -1.73
C LYS A 195 12.41 -15.22 -1.34
N LEU A 196 11.13 -15.59 -1.33
CA LEU A 196 10.05 -14.67 -0.97
C LEU A 196 10.14 -14.23 0.50
N GLU A 197 10.50 -15.15 1.40
CA GLU A 197 10.66 -14.86 2.83
C GLU A 197 11.87 -13.94 3.08
N GLN A 198 12.98 -14.15 2.36
CA GLN A 198 14.13 -13.25 2.40
C GLN A 198 13.78 -11.85 1.90
N GLU A 199 13.07 -11.73 0.76
CA GLU A 199 12.60 -10.44 0.26
C GLU A 199 11.65 -9.74 1.23
N TYR A 200 10.74 -10.51 1.85
CA TYR A 200 9.81 -9.98 2.82
C TYR A 200 10.53 -9.46 4.07
N LYS A 201 11.48 -10.23 4.61
CA LYS A 201 12.34 -9.81 5.73
C LYS A 201 13.11 -8.53 5.39
N GLN A 202 13.76 -8.47 4.23
CA GLN A 202 14.49 -7.28 3.77
C GLN A 202 13.58 -6.05 3.61
N LYS A 203 12.37 -6.23 3.05
CA LYS A 203 11.40 -5.15 2.94
C LYS A 203 10.94 -4.67 4.31
N ASN A 204 10.66 -5.58 5.23
CA ASN A 204 10.22 -5.25 6.58
C ASN A 204 11.32 -4.51 7.36
N ASP A 205 12.56 -4.97 7.26
CA ASP A 205 13.71 -4.30 7.88
C ASP A 205 13.92 -2.90 7.30
N ASN A 206 13.76 -2.73 5.99
CA ASN A 206 13.83 -1.43 5.34
C ASN A 206 12.68 -0.51 5.74
N LEU A 207 11.46 -1.05 5.91
CA LEU A 207 10.31 -0.29 6.39
C LEU A 207 10.53 0.14 7.85
N ASN A 208 10.94 -0.76 8.73
CA ASN A 208 11.26 -0.45 10.12
C ASN A 208 12.34 0.62 10.23
N LYS A 209 13.42 0.53 9.44
CA LYS A 209 14.46 1.58 9.39
C LYS A 209 13.91 2.92 8.93
N LYS A 210 13.02 2.93 7.95
CA LYS A 210 12.36 4.16 7.48
C LYS A 210 11.43 4.72 8.55
N GLU A 211 10.64 3.89 9.21
CA GLU A 211 9.74 4.30 10.28
C GLU A 211 10.51 4.88 11.46
N GLN A 212 11.62 4.26 11.86
CA GLN A 212 12.52 4.81 12.88
C GLN A 212 13.14 6.15 12.45
N ALA A 213 13.64 6.24 11.21
CA ALA A 213 14.17 7.51 10.70
C ALA A 213 13.09 8.60 10.60
N PHE A 214 11.84 8.23 10.30
CA PHE A 214 10.72 9.16 10.27
C PHE A 214 10.28 9.56 11.67
N SER A 215 10.24 8.65 12.65
CA SER A 215 9.87 8.97 14.02
C SER A 215 10.91 9.88 14.68
N GLU A 216 12.21 9.65 14.44
CA GLU A 216 13.30 10.54 14.87
C GLU A 216 13.20 11.93 14.22
N ARG A 217 12.84 11.99 12.94
CA ARG A 217 12.60 13.28 12.26
C ARG A 217 11.36 13.99 12.79
N LEU A 218 10.29 13.25 13.07
CA LEU A 218 9.05 13.82 13.57
C LEU A 218 9.23 14.37 14.98
N SER A 219 9.91 13.65 15.86
CA SER A 219 10.24 14.14 17.21
C SER A 219 11.14 15.37 17.17
N ALA A 220 12.15 15.39 16.27
CA ALA A 220 12.98 16.56 16.06
C ALA A 220 12.23 17.76 15.46
N PHE A 221 11.17 17.52 14.68
CA PHE A 221 10.36 18.57 14.07
C PHE A 221 9.31 19.13 15.05
N ASP A 222 8.61 18.28 15.79
CA ASP A 222 7.59 18.67 16.78
C ASP A 222 8.19 19.56 17.89
N ASP A 223 9.39 19.21 18.36
CA ASP A 223 10.14 20.03 19.33
C ASP A 223 10.50 21.43 18.81
N ARG A 224 10.76 21.54 17.49
CA ARG A 224 11.09 22.81 16.84
C ARG A 224 9.84 23.63 16.55
N ASP A 225 8.74 22.99 16.16
CA ASP A 225 7.51 23.67 15.77
C ASP A 225 6.82 24.32 16.97
N ASN A 226 6.78 23.63 18.13
CA ASN A 226 6.22 24.22 19.37
C ASN A 226 7.02 25.46 19.83
N THR A 227 8.33 25.49 19.61
CA THR A 227 9.18 26.65 19.90
C THR A 227 8.98 27.77 18.88
N HIS A 228 8.82 27.43 17.60
CA HIS A 228 8.63 28.39 16.51
C HIS A 228 7.25 29.07 16.57
N VAL A 229 6.18 28.28 16.73
CA VAL A 229 4.81 28.77 16.88
C VAL A 229 4.70 29.70 18.10
N ARG A 230 5.39 29.39 19.20
CA ARG A 230 5.41 30.26 20.39
C ARG A 230 6.11 31.59 20.14
N ARG A 231 7.23 31.59 19.42
CA ARG A 231 7.93 32.83 19.02
C ARG A 231 7.10 33.66 18.06
N GLU A 232 6.38 33.03 17.13
CA GLU A 232 5.46 33.73 16.22
C GLU A 232 4.29 34.38 16.97
N ILE A 233 3.70 33.68 17.95
CA ILE A 233 2.62 34.25 18.80
C ILE A 233 3.15 35.44 19.60
N ARG A 234 4.36 35.33 20.17
CA ARG A 234 5.02 36.42 20.89
C ARG A 234 5.24 37.62 19.97
N ASP A 235 5.84 37.41 18.80
CA ASP A 235 6.17 38.48 17.88
C ASP A 235 4.89 39.15 17.37
N ARG A 236 3.82 38.39 17.08
CA ARG A 236 2.49 38.94 16.74
C ARG A 236 1.89 39.75 17.89
N MET A 237 1.99 39.29 19.13
CA MET A 237 1.47 40.02 20.30
C MET A 237 2.27 41.31 20.56
N LEU A 238 3.59 41.28 20.38
CA LEU A 238 4.44 42.46 20.48
C LEU A 238 4.19 43.44 19.35
N ASP A 239 4.00 42.96 18.13
CA ASP A 239 3.62 43.78 16.99
C ASP A 239 2.23 44.40 17.19
N ASP A 240 1.26 43.68 17.74
CA ASP A 240 -0.06 44.22 18.07
C ASP A 240 0.02 45.29 19.17
N VAL A 241 0.81 45.07 20.23
CA VAL A 241 1.00 46.07 21.30
C VAL A 241 1.78 47.26 20.77
N LYS A 242 2.82 47.06 19.96
CA LYS A 242 3.60 48.13 19.34
C LYS A 242 2.78 48.92 18.33
N ALA A 243 2.02 48.26 17.48
CA ALA A 243 1.07 48.90 16.57
C ALA A 243 0.02 49.67 17.36
N ARG A 244 -0.37 49.19 18.55
CA ARG A 244 -1.26 49.92 19.44
C ARG A 244 -0.57 51.10 20.09
N ILE A 245 0.70 51.01 20.53
CA ILE A 245 1.51 52.12 21.04
C ILE A 245 1.70 53.20 19.97
N GLU A 246 2.06 52.81 18.74
CA GLU A 246 2.21 53.72 17.59
C GLU A 246 0.88 54.36 17.17
N LYS A 247 -0.23 53.60 17.23
CA LYS A 247 -1.60 54.12 17.01
C LYS A 247 -2.22 54.75 18.27
N PHE A 248 -1.53 54.72 19.41
CA PHE A 248 -1.89 55.43 20.65
C PHE A 248 -1.33 56.85 20.65
N GLY A 249 -0.98 57.39 19.48
CA GLY A 249 -1.36 58.77 19.21
C GLY A 249 -2.87 58.87 19.45
N VAL A 250 -3.26 59.74 20.39
CA VAL A 250 -4.65 60.02 20.78
C VAL A 250 -5.58 59.74 19.61
N SER A 251 -6.48 58.75 19.70
CA SER A 251 -7.50 58.53 18.66
C SER A 251 -8.01 59.89 18.24
N ALA A 252 -8.09 60.18 16.94
CA ALA A 252 -8.51 61.51 16.46
C ALA A 252 -9.83 61.97 17.13
N SER A 253 -10.63 61.03 17.64
CA SER A 253 -11.81 61.24 18.48
C SER A 253 -11.53 61.87 19.86
N THR A 254 -10.45 61.52 20.56
CA THR A 254 -10.09 62.05 21.88
C THR A 254 -9.27 63.34 21.80
N GLU A 255 -8.38 63.49 20.80
CA GLU A 255 -7.71 64.78 20.54
C GLU A 255 -8.70 65.81 20.02
N GLY A 256 -9.66 65.35 19.22
CA GLY A 256 -10.79 66.14 18.73
C GLY A 256 -11.63 66.75 19.86
N LYS A 257 -11.67 66.15 21.06
CA LYS A 257 -12.37 66.70 22.23
C LYS A 257 -11.62 67.86 22.91
N ARG A 258 -10.32 68.05 22.65
CA ARG A 258 -9.56 69.22 23.14
C ARG A 258 -9.98 70.50 22.44
N ARG A 259 -10.19 70.42 21.12
CA ARG A 259 -10.53 71.58 20.27
C ARG A 259 -11.80 72.32 20.74
N PRO A 260 -12.96 71.67 20.98
CA PRO A 260 -14.16 72.40 21.41
C PRO A 260 -14.00 73.02 22.80
N VAL A 261 -13.27 72.40 23.73
CA VAL A 261 -13.00 73.00 25.05
C VAL A 261 -12.10 74.21 24.93
N PHE A 262 -11.04 74.12 24.10
CA PHE A 262 -10.17 75.25 23.81
C PHE A 262 -10.91 76.40 23.15
N TRP A 263 -11.70 76.13 22.12
CA TRP A 263 -12.54 77.12 21.45
C TRP A 263 -13.61 77.70 22.38
N GLY A 264 -14.19 76.88 23.26
CA GLY A 264 -15.15 77.35 24.26
C GLY A 264 -14.53 78.32 25.27
N ILE A 265 -13.33 78.02 25.77
CA ILE A 265 -12.61 78.90 26.70
C ILE A 265 -12.11 80.16 26.00
N ILE A 266 -11.60 80.06 24.77
CA ILE A 266 -11.23 81.23 23.96
C ILE A 266 -12.45 82.11 23.70
N LEU A 267 -13.58 81.53 23.33
CA LEU A 267 -14.83 82.26 23.11
C LEU A 267 -15.25 82.96 24.39
N LEU A 268 -15.15 82.29 25.55
CA LEU A 268 -15.50 82.89 26.84
C LEU A 268 -14.54 84.03 27.21
N ILE A 269 -13.23 83.87 27.01
CA ILE A 269 -12.25 84.95 27.19
C ILE A 269 -12.57 86.11 26.23
N ALA A 270 -12.85 85.83 24.96
CA ALA A 270 -13.20 86.83 23.97
C ALA A 270 -14.45 87.61 24.38
N VAL A 271 -15.51 86.92 24.80
CA VAL A 271 -16.75 87.55 25.29
C VAL A 271 -16.48 88.43 26.51
N ILE A 272 -15.71 87.96 27.49
CA ILE A 272 -15.36 88.76 28.68
C ILE A 272 -14.54 89.99 28.26
N THR A 273 -13.55 89.83 27.38
CA THR A 273 -12.73 90.97 26.89
C THR A 273 -13.54 91.99 26.10
N ILE A 274 -14.49 91.55 25.26
CA ILE A 274 -15.39 92.43 24.52
C ILE A 274 -16.33 93.17 25.48
N LEU A 275 -16.90 92.48 26.47
CA LEU A 275 -17.73 93.11 27.50
C LEU A 275 -16.93 94.12 28.34
N LEU A 276 -15.68 93.80 28.66
CA LEU A 276 -14.79 94.70 29.40
C LEU A 276 -14.48 95.95 28.55
N ALA A 277 -14.12 95.78 27.28
CA ALA A 277 -13.92 96.87 26.34
C ALA A 277 -15.18 97.73 26.17
N TYR A 278 -16.36 97.11 26.08
CA TYR A 278 -17.64 97.80 26.01
C TYR A 278 -17.90 98.62 27.28
N THR A 279 -17.65 98.08 28.47
CA THR A 279 -17.80 98.83 29.73
C THR A 279 -16.84 100.00 29.85
N ILE A 280 -15.61 99.86 29.35
CA ILE A 280 -14.64 100.96 29.32
C ILE A 280 -15.09 102.04 28.34
N PHE A 281 -15.62 101.64 27.18
CA PHE A 281 -16.17 102.55 26.19
C PHE A 281 -17.40 103.30 26.71
N GLU A 282 -18.34 102.61 27.38
CA GLU A 282 -19.52 103.19 28.03
C GLU A 282 -19.13 104.29 29.03
N ILE A 283 -18.10 104.05 29.86
CA ILE A 283 -17.56 105.05 30.81
C ILE A 283 -16.91 106.24 30.09
N SER A 284 -16.21 105.99 28.99
CA SER A 284 -15.37 107.01 28.33
C SER A 284 -16.16 107.89 27.35
N PHE A 285 -17.19 107.35 26.70
CA PHE A 285 -17.86 107.98 25.57
C PHE A 285 -19.28 108.48 25.88
N ASP A 286 -19.94 108.01 26.95
CA ASP A 286 -21.29 108.47 27.30
C ASP A 286 -21.24 109.73 28.22
N PRO A 287 -21.58 110.93 27.70
CA PRO A 287 -21.56 112.17 28.48
C PRO A 287 -22.67 112.24 29.53
N GLN A 288 -23.68 111.36 29.50
CA GLN A 288 -24.71 111.31 30.54
C GLN A 288 -24.17 110.71 31.85
N ILE A 289 -23.29 109.71 31.77
CA ILE A 289 -22.72 109.04 32.95
C ILE A 289 -21.79 110.00 33.72
N ASN A 290 -20.96 110.77 32.99
CA ASN A 290 -20.01 111.72 33.59
C ASN A 290 -20.66 112.99 34.17
N ASN A 291 -21.84 113.39 33.68
CA ASN A 291 -22.57 114.57 34.18
C ASN A 291 -23.72 114.24 35.15
N SER A 292 -24.15 112.98 35.23
CA SER A 292 -25.13 112.55 36.24
C SER A 292 -24.45 112.52 37.61
N GLY A 293 -24.82 113.41 38.53
CA GLY A 293 -24.31 113.42 39.92
C GLY A 293 -24.73 112.21 40.77
N ASN A 294 -25.04 111.07 40.12
CA ASN A 294 -25.62 109.89 40.73
C ASN A 294 -24.51 108.86 40.99
N SER A 295 -23.82 109.01 42.12
CA SER A 295 -22.65 108.22 42.51
C SER A 295 -22.86 106.69 42.45
N SER A 296 -24.10 106.24 42.63
CA SER A 296 -24.49 104.82 42.55
C SER A 296 -24.19 104.17 41.19
N ILE A 297 -24.31 104.91 40.09
CA ILE A 297 -24.08 104.39 38.73
C ILE A 297 -22.57 104.16 38.51
N ILE A 298 -21.74 105.10 38.97
CA ILE A 298 -20.28 105.02 38.85
C ILE A 298 -19.73 103.86 39.71
N TYR A 299 -20.20 103.69 40.96
CA TYR A 299 -19.79 102.56 41.79
C TYR A 299 -20.19 101.21 41.19
N TRP A 300 -21.37 101.13 40.56
CA TRP A 300 -21.81 99.92 39.87
C TRP A 300 -20.93 99.58 38.65
N LEU A 301 -20.51 100.59 37.88
CA LEU A 301 -19.59 100.40 36.74
C LEU A 301 -18.20 99.92 37.19
N TRP A 302 -17.65 100.50 38.26
CA TRP A 302 -16.39 100.02 38.85
C TRP A 302 -16.49 98.61 39.43
N ALA A 303 -17.62 98.28 40.06
CA ALA A 303 -17.89 96.92 40.52
C ALA A 303 -17.97 95.94 39.33
N LYS A 304 -18.63 96.32 38.23
CA LYS A 304 -18.74 95.53 37.00
C LYS A 304 -17.36 95.26 36.39
N ILE A 305 -16.48 96.26 36.30
CA ILE A 305 -15.10 96.09 35.81
C ILE A 305 -14.30 95.15 36.72
N SER A 306 -14.41 95.32 38.03
CA SER A 306 -13.71 94.48 39.01
C SER A 306 -14.14 93.01 38.93
N ILE A 307 -15.44 92.76 38.77
CA ILE A 307 -15.99 91.41 38.59
C ILE A 307 -15.51 90.81 37.26
N MET A 308 -15.53 91.58 36.17
CA MET A 308 -15.11 91.09 34.85
C MET A 308 -13.61 90.81 34.76
N THR A 309 -12.76 91.63 35.39
CA THR A 309 -11.32 91.37 35.49
C THR A 309 -11.02 90.13 36.32
N LEU A 310 -11.70 89.96 37.47
CA LEU A 310 -11.58 88.75 38.28
C LEU A 310 -12.06 87.50 37.52
N ALA A 311 -13.17 87.61 36.78
CA ALA A 311 -13.68 86.52 35.93
C ALA A 311 -12.69 86.16 34.80
N LEU A 312 -12.02 87.14 34.21
CA LEU A 312 -10.99 86.93 33.19
C LEU A 312 -9.79 86.16 33.78
N PHE A 313 -9.23 86.62 34.90
CA PHE A 313 -8.12 85.94 35.56
C PHE A 313 -8.50 84.54 36.04
N GLY A 314 -9.70 84.38 36.61
CA GLY A 314 -10.23 83.08 37.04
C GLY A 314 -10.34 82.09 35.88
N THR A 315 -10.79 82.55 34.72
CA THR A 315 -10.90 81.72 33.50
C THR A 315 -9.52 81.28 32.99
N ILE A 316 -8.53 82.18 32.99
CA ILE A 316 -7.16 81.85 32.57
C ILE A 316 -6.51 80.84 33.51
N LEU A 317 -6.62 81.05 34.83
CA LEU A 317 -6.08 80.13 35.83
C LEU A 317 -6.75 78.74 35.74
N TYR A 318 -8.07 78.71 35.54
CA TYR A 318 -8.79 77.47 35.29
C TYR A 318 -8.27 76.74 34.05
N TYR A 319 -8.02 77.45 32.95
CA TYR A 319 -7.48 76.86 31.73
C TYR A 319 -6.08 76.27 31.94
N ILE A 320 -5.20 76.96 32.65
CA ILE A 320 -3.85 76.46 32.98
C ILE A 320 -3.96 75.19 33.84
N LYS A 321 -4.81 75.21 34.88
CA LYS A 321 -5.05 74.04 35.73
C LYS A 321 -5.61 72.85 34.93
N TRP A 322 -6.52 73.12 34.00
CA TRP A 322 -7.07 72.11 33.10
C TRP A 322 -6.01 71.53 32.15
N GLN A 323 -5.15 72.37 31.56
CA GLN A 323 -4.05 71.92 30.71
C GLN A 323 -3.06 71.04 31.49
N ASN A 324 -2.65 71.44 32.69
CA ASN A 324 -1.72 70.67 33.51
C ASN A 324 -2.30 69.32 33.90
N ARG A 325 -3.56 69.27 34.37
CA ARG A 325 -4.21 68.02 34.76
C ARG A 325 -4.42 67.08 33.57
N TRP A 326 -4.74 67.64 32.40
CA TRP A 326 -4.82 66.87 31.17
C TRP A 326 -3.45 66.30 30.80
N ALA A 327 -2.38 67.11 30.77
CA ALA A 327 -1.03 66.62 30.47
C ALA A 327 -0.56 65.51 31.43
N GLU A 328 -0.84 65.67 32.73
CA GLU A 328 -0.53 64.67 33.75
C GLU A 328 -1.30 63.36 33.54
N GLN A 329 -2.61 63.44 33.25
CA GLN A 329 -3.40 62.26 32.94
C GLN A 329 -2.87 61.53 31.70
N TYR A 330 -2.41 62.26 30.68
CA TYR A 330 -1.85 61.67 29.47
C TYR A 330 -0.50 61.00 29.73
N ALA A 331 0.41 61.69 30.42
CA ALA A 331 1.69 61.13 30.81
C ALA A 331 1.51 59.84 31.61
N ASN A 332 0.59 59.83 32.57
CA ASN A 332 0.30 58.64 33.37
C ASN A 332 -0.25 57.47 32.53
N THR A 333 -1.14 57.73 31.58
CA THR A 333 -1.63 56.67 30.68
C THR A 333 -0.55 56.13 29.76
N GLU A 334 0.39 56.98 29.32
CA GLU A 334 1.53 56.56 28.51
C GLU A 334 2.50 55.70 29.31
N PHE A 335 2.83 56.12 30.54
CA PHE A 335 3.66 55.33 31.44
C PHE A 335 3.03 53.97 31.76
N GLN A 336 1.72 53.91 31.99
CA GLN A 336 1.01 52.64 32.21
C GLN A 336 1.08 51.71 31.00
N LEU A 337 0.95 52.26 29.79
CA LEU A 337 1.03 51.47 28.56
C LEU A 337 2.45 50.94 28.31
N GLN A 338 3.47 51.77 28.56
CA GLN A 338 4.87 51.36 28.48
C GLN A 338 5.20 50.31 29.55
N GLN A 339 4.72 50.49 30.77
CA GLN A 339 4.87 49.52 31.84
C GLN A 339 4.18 48.20 31.48
N PHE A 340 2.96 48.25 30.92
CA PHE A 340 2.27 47.06 30.44
C PHE A 340 3.06 46.33 29.35
N TYR A 341 3.68 47.05 28.41
CA TYR A 341 4.56 46.46 27.39
C TYR A 341 5.78 45.75 28.01
N ILE A 342 6.41 46.38 29.01
CA ILE A 342 7.54 45.79 29.73
C ILE A 342 7.09 44.56 30.52
N ASP A 343 5.92 44.62 31.17
CA ASP A 343 5.35 43.52 31.93
C ASP A 343 4.97 42.34 31.04
N VAL A 344 4.39 42.56 29.86
CA VAL A 344 4.12 41.49 28.88
C VAL A 344 5.40 40.78 28.47
N ASN A 345 6.47 41.55 28.17
CA ASN A 345 7.78 40.97 27.85
C ASN A 345 8.36 40.16 29.01
N ARG A 346 8.27 40.70 30.24
CA ARG A 346 8.79 40.04 31.43
C ARG A 346 8.01 38.77 31.74
N ALA A 347 6.68 38.80 31.65
CA ALA A 347 5.80 37.65 31.82
C ALA A 347 6.14 36.55 30.82
N ASN A 348 6.31 36.92 29.55
CA ASN A 348 6.66 35.97 28.50
C ASN A 348 8.04 35.34 28.75
N TRP A 349 9.04 36.14 29.17
CA TRP A 349 10.36 35.63 29.53
C TRP A 349 10.31 34.65 30.71
N VAL A 350 9.48 34.92 31.72
CA VAL A 350 9.25 34.00 32.85
C VAL A 350 8.63 32.69 32.37
N ILE A 351 7.62 32.74 31.49
CA ILE A 351 6.99 31.54 30.93
C ILE A 351 7.99 30.71 30.11
N GLU A 352 8.81 31.37 29.28
CA GLU A 352 9.85 30.70 28.49
C GLU A 352 10.89 30.04 29.39
N SER A 353 11.37 30.76 30.41
CA SER A 353 12.31 30.23 31.41
C SER A 353 11.72 29.07 32.21
N CYS A 354 10.45 29.15 32.61
CA CYS A 354 9.71 28.05 33.26
C CYS A 354 9.63 26.80 32.38
N LEU A 355 9.44 26.97 31.09
CA LEU A 355 9.28 25.85 30.16
C LEU A 355 10.62 25.24 29.75
N GLU A 356 11.66 26.05 29.60
CA GLU A 356 13.03 25.59 29.35
C GLU A 356 13.58 24.83 30.55
N TRP A 357 13.40 25.38 31.77
CA TRP A 357 13.78 24.68 33.00
C TRP A 357 13.08 23.33 33.14
N ARG A 358 11.76 23.28 32.90
CA ARG A 358 11.01 22.01 32.94
C ARG A 358 11.47 21.03 31.87
N LYS A 359 11.93 21.50 30.71
CA LYS A 359 12.45 20.65 29.63
C LYS A 359 13.82 20.07 29.98
N GLU A 360 14.68 20.82 30.68
CA GLU A 360 16.04 20.37 31.02
C GLU A 360 16.11 19.55 32.32
N THR A 361 15.31 19.88 33.34
CA THR A 361 15.43 19.25 34.66
C THR A 361 14.25 18.37 35.06
N GLU A 362 13.19 18.29 34.23
CA GLU A 362 11.91 17.61 34.53
C GLU A 362 11.26 18.01 35.88
N SER A 363 11.73 19.10 36.49
CA SER A 363 11.32 19.54 37.83
C SER A 363 10.61 20.89 37.76
N GLU A 364 9.74 21.15 38.72
CA GLU A 364 9.12 22.47 38.86
C GLU A 364 10.16 23.52 39.28
N ILE A 365 10.02 24.76 38.77
CA ILE A 365 10.88 25.87 39.18
C ILE A 365 10.66 26.18 40.67
N PRO A 366 11.72 26.41 41.46
CA PRO A 366 11.59 26.82 42.85
C PRO A 366 10.68 28.05 43.00
N HIS A 367 9.64 27.94 43.83
CA HIS A 367 8.64 28.99 44.03
C HIS A 367 9.25 30.37 44.36
N ILE A 368 10.38 30.41 45.06
CA ILE A 368 11.10 31.63 45.43
C ILE A 368 11.58 32.40 44.17
N LEU A 369 12.04 31.68 43.15
CA LEU A 369 12.51 32.28 41.89
C LEU A 369 11.33 32.78 41.07
N LEU A 370 10.26 31.99 40.97
CA LEU A 370 9.04 32.39 40.26
C LEU A 370 8.44 33.64 40.89
N GLU A 371 8.30 33.67 42.22
CA GLU A 371 7.81 34.82 42.97
C GLU A 371 8.68 36.07 42.75
N SER A 372 10.00 35.92 42.71
CA SER A 372 10.90 37.05 42.44
C SER A 372 10.74 37.63 41.03
N MET A 373 10.47 36.78 40.03
CA MET A 373 10.34 37.22 38.64
C MET A 373 8.93 37.74 38.31
N THR A 374 7.88 37.29 39.02
CA THR A 374 6.49 37.75 38.84
C THR A 374 6.10 38.91 39.75
N LYS A 375 6.93 39.28 40.72
CA LYS A 375 6.69 40.42 41.64
C LYS A 375 6.46 41.75 40.91
N ASN A 376 5.37 42.46 41.17
CA ASN A 376 4.97 43.72 40.50
C ASN A 376 4.59 43.58 39.02
N LEU A 377 4.27 42.38 38.55
CA LEU A 377 3.78 42.17 37.18
C LEU A 377 2.32 42.62 37.10
N PHE A 378 1.99 43.56 36.19
CA PHE A 378 0.64 44.10 36.02
C PHE A 378 0.06 44.82 37.24
N GLU A 379 0.89 45.14 38.25
CA GLU A 379 0.46 45.98 39.35
C GLU A 379 0.26 47.40 38.84
N SER A 380 -1.01 47.74 38.66
CA SER A 380 -1.40 49.11 38.39
C SER A 380 -1.29 49.85 39.72
N ASN A 381 -0.20 50.59 39.94
CA ASN A 381 -0.14 51.61 41.00
C ASN A 381 -1.10 52.75 40.63
N VAL A 382 -2.39 52.43 40.64
CA VAL A 382 -3.46 53.40 40.59
C VAL A 382 -3.74 53.70 42.05
N GLU A 383 -2.93 54.59 42.64
CA GLU A 383 -3.55 55.54 43.57
C GLU A 383 -4.74 56.11 42.79
N GLU A 384 -5.96 55.83 43.26
CA GLU A 384 -7.20 56.26 42.62
C GLU A 384 -7.10 57.76 42.34
N LEU A 385 -6.68 58.12 41.12
CA LEU A 385 -6.65 59.50 40.69
C LEU A 385 -8.09 59.98 40.81
N GLU A 386 -8.29 60.82 41.80
CA GLU A 386 -9.56 61.36 42.23
C GLU A 386 -10.37 61.71 40.98
N LYS A 387 -11.47 60.97 40.81
CA LYS A 387 -12.35 60.97 39.64
C LYS A 387 -12.55 62.42 39.18
N VAL A 388 -12.57 62.66 37.86
CA VAL A 388 -12.79 63.99 37.28
C VAL A 388 -14.12 64.56 37.79
N ILE A 389 -14.07 65.30 38.90
CA ILE A 389 -15.18 66.11 39.40
C ILE A 389 -15.16 67.36 38.52
N HIS A 390 -16.21 67.53 37.72
CA HIS A 390 -16.38 68.77 36.98
C HIS A 390 -16.52 69.93 37.99
N PRO A 391 -16.02 71.14 37.71
CA PRO A 391 -16.20 72.29 38.60
C PRO A 391 -17.68 72.63 38.85
N SER A 392 -18.58 72.21 37.95
CA SER A 392 -20.02 72.25 38.18
C SER A 392 -20.50 71.24 39.23
N ASP A 393 -19.86 70.07 39.35
CA ASP A 393 -20.11 69.09 40.41
C ASP A 393 -19.47 69.51 41.73
N GLU A 394 -18.34 70.23 41.70
CA GLU A 394 -17.73 70.82 42.90
C GLU A 394 -18.57 71.99 43.40
N LEU A 395 -19.06 72.87 42.51
CA LEU A 395 -20.01 73.93 42.84
C LEU A 395 -21.37 73.36 43.25
N ALA A 396 -21.88 72.33 42.59
CA ALA A 396 -23.12 71.66 42.98
C ALA A 396 -22.97 70.91 44.29
N SER A 397 -21.83 70.27 44.57
CA SER A 397 -21.58 69.63 45.87
C SER A 397 -21.35 70.67 46.96
N ALA A 398 -20.73 71.81 46.65
CA ALA A 398 -20.60 72.93 47.58
C ALA A 398 -21.95 73.62 47.82
N LEU A 399 -22.80 73.82 46.81
CA LEU A 399 -24.12 74.46 46.93
C LEU A 399 -25.20 73.52 47.48
N LEU A 400 -25.25 72.26 47.06
CA LEU A 400 -26.14 71.24 47.65
C LEU A 400 -25.67 70.79 49.03
N GLY A 401 -24.35 70.70 49.24
CA GLY A 401 -23.77 70.37 50.54
C GLY A 401 -23.86 71.51 51.56
N SER A 402 -23.84 72.78 51.12
CA SER A 402 -24.13 73.91 52.01
C SER A 402 -25.63 74.14 52.27
N ALA A 403 -26.52 73.56 51.46
CA ALA A 403 -27.97 73.66 51.64
C ALA A 403 -28.58 72.55 52.53
N SER A 404 -27.81 71.54 52.95
CA SER A 404 -28.35 70.35 53.64
C SER A 404 -28.40 70.44 55.17
N LYS A 405 -28.14 71.61 55.78
CA LYS A 405 -28.32 71.79 57.23
C LYS A 405 -28.87 73.18 57.57
N LEU A 406 -30.15 73.39 57.27
CA LEU A 406 -30.87 74.57 57.73
C LEU A 406 -31.42 74.32 59.14
N LYS A 407 -30.68 74.78 60.18
CA LYS A 407 -31.15 74.76 61.57
C LYS A 407 -31.80 76.12 61.87
N MET A 408 -33.11 76.25 61.66
CA MET A 408 -33.87 77.46 62.02
C MET A 408 -34.58 77.24 63.35
N LYS A 409 -34.26 78.08 64.35
CA LYS A 409 -35.04 78.21 65.59
C LYS A 409 -36.24 79.11 65.33
N VAL A 410 -37.46 78.57 65.47
CA VAL A 410 -38.69 79.36 65.47
C VAL A 410 -39.40 79.09 66.79
N GLY A 411 -39.28 80.03 67.73
CA GLY A 411 -39.78 79.87 69.10
C GLY A 411 -39.04 78.79 69.90
N ASP A 412 -39.76 77.99 70.69
CA ASP A 412 -39.22 76.97 71.59
C ASP A 412 -38.97 75.59 70.93
N ASN A 413 -39.20 75.44 69.63
CA ASN A 413 -38.97 74.17 68.92
C ASN A 413 -37.85 74.29 67.87
N GLU A 414 -36.99 73.27 67.82
CA GLU A 414 -35.98 73.08 66.78
C GLU A 414 -36.53 72.11 65.73
N ILE A 415 -36.58 72.51 64.46
CA ILE A 415 -36.97 71.61 63.36
C ILE A 415 -35.75 71.38 62.48
N GLU A 416 -35.34 70.12 62.38
CA GLU A 416 -34.24 69.63 61.53
C GLU A 416 -34.83 68.89 60.33
N PHE A 417 -34.46 69.31 59.11
CA PHE A 417 -34.86 68.64 57.87
C PHE A 417 -33.67 67.87 57.31
N ASP A 418 -33.76 66.54 57.28
CA ASP A 418 -32.82 65.63 56.61
C ASP A 418 -33.54 64.86 55.48
N LYS A 419 -32.87 64.61 54.35
CA LYS A 419 -33.48 64.00 53.15
C LYS A 419 -33.25 62.47 53.11
N PRO A 420 -34.12 61.72 52.37
CA PRO A 420 -34.21 60.27 52.47
C PRO A 420 -33.09 59.52 51.74
N ALA A 421 -32.76 58.34 52.26
CA ALA A 421 -31.68 57.46 51.80
C ALA A 421 -31.79 57.01 50.33
N LYS A 422 -30.62 56.90 49.66
CA LYS A 422 -30.45 56.38 48.30
C LYS A 422 -30.97 54.94 48.18
N ILE A 423 -31.78 54.68 47.15
CA ILE A 423 -32.21 53.33 46.73
C ILE A 423 -31.00 52.58 46.15
N LYS A 424 -30.67 51.41 46.72
CA LYS A 424 -29.64 50.50 46.18
C LYS A 424 -30.14 49.85 44.88
N SER A 425 -29.46 50.07 43.75
CA SER A 425 -29.72 49.35 42.50
C SER A 425 -29.18 47.92 42.58
N LYS A 426 -30.07 46.94 42.38
CA LYS A 426 -29.82 45.50 42.37
C LYS A 426 -28.93 45.13 41.17
N LYS A 427 -27.78 44.48 41.40
CA LYS A 427 -26.99 43.83 40.35
C LYS A 427 -27.80 42.65 39.79
N VAL A 428 -28.02 42.64 38.48
CA VAL A 428 -28.51 41.47 37.74
C VAL A 428 -27.30 40.63 37.38
N SER A 429 -27.28 39.38 37.86
CA SER A 429 -26.36 38.34 37.40
C SER A 429 -26.90 37.76 36.09
N SER A 430 -26.12 37.84 35.03
CA SER A 430 -26.28 37.05 33.82
C SER A 430 -25.00 36.25 33.61
N ASN A 431 -25.15 34.92 33.65
CA ASN A 431 -24.27 33.82 33.21
C ASN A 431 -22.75 33.95 33.35
#